data_AF-A0A8J6GWU4-F1
#
_entry.id   AF-A0A8J6GWU4-F1
#
_cell.length_a   1.000
_cell.length_b   1.000
_cell.length_c   1.000
_cell.angle_alpha   90.00
_cell.angle_beta   90.00
_cell.angle_gamma   90.00
#
_symmetry.space_group_name_H-M   'P 1'
#
loop_
_entity.id
_entity.type
_entity.pdbx_description
1 polymer ?
#
loop_
_entity_poly.entity_id
_entity_poly.type
_entity_poly.pdbx_seq_one_letter_code
_entity_poly.pdbx_strand_id
1 'polypeptide(L)'
;MYRMAVMAMVTRDDHLNKDRCIRLALVHDMAECIVGDIAPADNIPKEEKHRREEASCRLDTDFDKGECNGINGFIFQEAMKQITQLLPEDLRKELYELWEEYETQSSAEARFVKQLDQCEMILQASEYEDMENKPGRLQDFYDSTAGTHAHKLINIVGLVGLNLSVGTDGP
;
A
#
# COMPACT_ATOMS: atom_id res chain seq x y z
N MET A 1 -3.17 7.05 -0.91
CA MET A 1 -2.90 7.80 0.36
C MET A 1 -4.04 8.68 0.92
N TYR A 2 -4.42 9.84 0.35
CA TYR A 2 -5.38 10.78 1.01
C TYR A 2 -6.75 10.16 1.34
N ARG A 3 -7.38 9.52 0.35
CA ARG A 3 -8.69 8.88 0.53
C ARG A 3 -8.61 7.74 1.55
N MET A 4 -7.51 7.00 1.58
CA MET A 4 -7.28 5.96 2.59
C MET A 4 -7.22 6.52 4.02
N ALA A 5 -6.56 7.66 4.24
CA ALA A 5 -6.53 8.29 5.56
C ALA A 5 -7.94 8.74 6.01
N VAL A 6 -8.76 9.25 5.08
CA VAL A 6 -10.17 9.54 5.35
C VAL A 6 -10.96 8.26 5.64
N MET A 7 -10.75 7.19 4.87
CA MET A 7 -11.38 5.88 5.10
C MET A 7 -11.01 5.32 6.49
N ALA A 8 -9.75 5.43 6.91
CA ALA A 8 -9.30 5.04 8.25
C ALA A 8 -10.02 5.82 9.35
N MET A 9 -10.27 7.11 9.14
CA MET A 9 -10.97 7.99 10.07
C MET A 9 -12.47 7.66 10.20
N VAL A 10 -13.14 7.35 9.09
CA VAL A 10 -14.61 7.10 9.08
C VAL A 10 -14.98 5.66 9.41
N THR A 11 -14.06 4.71 9.24
CA THR A 11 -14.31 3.30 9.54
C THR A 11 -14.31 3.08 11.05
N ARG A 12 -15.41 2.54 11.58
CA ARG A 12 -15.58 2.26 13.01
C ARG A 12 -15.00 0.89 13.36
N ASP A 13 -13.93 0.90 14.14
CA ASP A 13 -13.36 -0.28 14.79
C ASP A 13 -12.73 0.19 16.09
N ASP A 14 -13.35 -0.17 17.22
CA ASP A 14 -12.94 0.29 18.56
C ASP A 14 -11.70 -0.45 19.07
N HIS A 15 -11.23 -1.49 18.34
CA HIS A 15 -10.04 -2.25 18.69
C HIS A 15 -8.76 -1.72 18.02
N LEU A 16 -8.88 -0.74 17.11
CA LEU A 16 -7.75 -0.18 16.35
C LEU A 16 -7.40 1.23 16.79
N ASN A 17 -6.10 1.54 16.85
CA ASN A 17 -5.65 2.91 17.02
C ASN A 17 -5.78 3.70 15.71
N LYS A 18 -6.80 4.55 15.61
CA LYS A 18 -7.09 5.33 14.40
C LYS A 18 -6.00 6.33 14.03
N ASP A 19 -5.37 6.97 15.01
CA ASP A 19 -4.26 7.90 14.74
C ASP A 19 -3.09 7.16 14.10
N ARG A 20 -2.81 5.93 14.56
CA ARG A 20 -1.77 5.07 13.97
C ARG A 20 -2.15 4.62 12.56
N CYS A 21 -3.40 4.19 12.33
CA CYS A 21 -3.89 3.84 10.99
C CYS A 21 -3.76 5.00 10.00
N ILE A 22 -4.08 6.23 10.43
CA ILE A 22 -3.94 7.42 9.59
C ILE A 22 -2.46 7.66 9.25
N ARG A 23 -1.55 7.57 10.23
CA ARG A 23 -0.10 7.72 9.99
C ARG A 23 0.44 6.66 9.04
N LEU A 24 0.06 5.40 9.23
CA LEU A 24 0.39 4.31 8.31
C LEU A 24 -0.10 4.58 6.88
N ALA A 25 -1.37 5.00 6.73
CA ALA A 25 -1.95 5.31 5.42
C ALA A 25 -1.26 6.49 4.71
N LEU A 26 -0.65 7.40 5.45
CA LEU A 26 0.12 8.53 4.89
C LEU A 26 1.57 8.18 4.56
N VAL A 27 2.13 7.14 5.17
CA VAL A 27 3.56 6.82 5.06
C VAL A 27 3.84 5.60 4.18
N HIS A 28 2.89 4.66 4.04
CA HIS A 28 3.15 3.39 3.35
C HIS A 28 3.73 3.53 1.92
N ASP A 29 3.15 4.42 1.09
CA ASP A 29 3.63 4.68 -0.28
C ASP A 29 4.64 5.83 -0.36
N MET A 30 5.19 6.32 0.76
CA MET A 30 6.08 7.49 0.76
C MET A 30 7.36 7.24 -0.07
N ALA A 31 7.81 5.99 -0.16
CA ALA A 31 8.95 5.58 -0.98
C ALA A 31 8.75 5.86 -2.48
N GLU A 32 7.50 5.87 -2.97
CA GLU A 32 7.18 6.06 -4.38
C GLU A 32 7.60 7.44 -4.91
N CYS A 33 7.83 8.42 -4.04
CA CYS A 33 8.34 9.72 -4.48
C CYS A 33 9.74 9.66 -5.08
N ILE A 34 10.54 8.64 -4.74
CA ILE A 34 11.86 8.36 -5.32
C ILE A 34 11.77 7.20 -6.31
N VAL A 35 11.06 6.14 -5.94
CA VAL A 35 11.04 4.87 -6.69
C VAL A 35 10.14 4.92 -7.92
N GLY A 36 9.09 5.74 -7.87
CA GLY A 36 7.95 5.67 -8.78
C GLY A 36 6.98 4.56 -8.40
N ASP A 37 5.79 4.61 -8.99
CA ASP A 37 4.77 3.56 -8.89
C ASP A 37 5.19 2.36 -9.76
N ILE A 38 5.81 1.36 -9.13
CA ILE A 38 6.25 0.12 -9.82
C ILE A 38 5.08 -0.86 -9.81
N ALA A 39 4.46 -1.04 -10.97
CA ALA A 39 3.40 -2.02 -11.15
C ALA A 39 3.97 -3.42 -11.40
N PRO A 40 3.20 -4.50 -11.13
CA PRO A 40 3.61 -5.87 -11.45
C PRO A 40 4.01 -6.09 -12.92
N ALA A 41 3.55 -5.23 -13.85
CA ALA A 41 3.87 -5.26 -15.26
C ALA A 41 5.30 -4.78 -15.60
N ASP A 42 5.99 -4.08 -14.69
CA ASP A 42 7.24 -3.38 -14.98
C ASP A 42 8.50 -4.28 -15.08
N ASN A 43 8.36 -5.60 -14.93
CA ASN A 43 9.38 -6.63 -15.27
C ASN A 43 10.85 -6.17 -15.07
N ILE A 44 11.19 -5.76 -13.84
CA ILE A 44 12.55 -5.26 -13.54
C ILE A 44 13.58 -6.38 -13.82
N PRO A 45 14.54 -6.17 -14.74
CA PRO A 45 15.49 -7.21 -15.14
C PRO A 45 16.37 -7.70 -13.98
N LYS A 46 16.63 -9.01 -13.95
CA LYS A 46 17.41 -9.71 -12.90
C LYS A 46 18.86 -9.20 -12.73
N GLU A 47 19.39 -8.48 -13.72
CA GLU A 47 20.72 -7.87 -13.67
C GLU A 47 20.71 -6.49 -13.03
N GLU A 48 19.64 -5.71 -13.24
CA GLU A 48 19.42 -4.45 -12.53
C GLU A 48 19.14 -4.71 -11.04
N LYS A 49 18.43 -5.81 -10.75
CA LYS A 49 18.32 -6.42 -9.41
C LYS A 49 19.68 -6.57 -8.73
N HIS A 50 20.60 -7.32 -9.34
CA HIS A 50 21.87 -7.67 -8.71
C HIS A 50 22.76 -6.43 -8.54
N ARG A 51 22.78 -5.55 -9.54
CA ARG A 51 23.60 -4.31 -9.50
C ARG A 51 23.14 -3.35 -8.40
N ARG A 52 21.82 -3.22 -8.19
CA ARG A 52 21.24 -2.36 -7.15
C ARG A 52 21.38 -2.96 -5.75
N GLU A 53 21.20 -4.28 -5.61
CA GLU A 53 21.48 -5.03 -4.37
C GLU A 53 22.96 -4.89 -3.95
N GLU A 54 23.91 -4.99 -4.89
CA GLU A 54 25.35 -4.82 -4.62
C GLU A 54 25.77 -3.38 -4.31
N ALA A 55 25.08 -2.37 -4.86
CA ALA A 55 25.44 -0.97 -4.65
C ALA A 55 25.13 -0.51 -3.22
N SER A 56 24.02 -0.98 -2.64
CA SER A 56 23.60 -0.59 -1.29
C SER A 56 24.21 -1.48 -0.19
N CYS A 57 24.57 -2.74 -0.48
CA CYS A 57 25.42 -3.58 0.40
C CYS A 57 26.78 -2.96 0.75
N ARG A 58 27.24 -1.93 0.03
CA ARG A 58 28.52 -1.24 0.32
C ARG A 58 28.39 -0.11 1.34
N LEU A 59 27.18 0.29 1.71
CA LEU A 59 26.94 1.45 2.59
C LEU A 59 26.59 1.09 4.03
N ASP A 60 26.07 -0.10 4.32
CA ASP A 60 25.69 -0.52 5.69
C ASP A 60 26.30 -1.89 6.06
N THR A 61 27.16 -1.93 7.10
CA THR A 61 27.81 -3.17 7.59
C THR A 61 26.97 -3.99 8.59
N ASP A 62 25.78 -3.51 8.97
CA ASP A 62 25.02 -4.04 10.11
C ASP A 62 23.61 -4.57 9.78
N PHE A 63 23.30 -4.84 8.50
CA PHE A 63 21.93 -5.23 8.11
C PHE A 63 21.73 -6.76 8.04
N ASP A 64 20.79 -7.26 8.87
CA ASP A 64 20.35 -8.65 8.89
C ASP A 64 19.58 -8.98 7.60
N LYS A 65 20.02 -10.02 6.88
CA LYS A 65 19.48 -10.46 5.58
C LYS A 65 18.19 -11.28 5.74
N GLY A 66 17.34 -10.90 6.68
CA GLY A 66 16.10 -11.58 6.99
C GLY A 66 14.93 -10.98 6.22
N GLU A 67 14.48 -11.67 5.17
CA GLU A 67 13.15 -11.54 4.57
C GLU A 67 12.77 -10.19 3.92
N CYS A 68 13.60 -9.67 3.01
CA CYS A 68 13.09 -8.70 2.04
C CYS A 68 12.30 -9.40 0.91
N ASN A 69 11.05 -8.99 0.70
CA ASN A 69 10.13 -9.45 -0.36
C ASN A 69 10.64 -9.06 -1.78
N GLY A 70 11.77 -9.59 -2.21
CA GLY A 70 12.36 -9.35 -3.53
C GLY A 70 12.93 -7.94 -3.74
N ILE A 71 13.22 -7.61 -5.00
CA ILE A 71 13.89 -6.36 -5.44
C ILE A 71 13.12 -5.11 -4.99
N ASN A 72 11.79 -5.19 -5.08
CA ASN A 72 10.91 -4.07 -4.77
C ASN A 72 11.06 -3.68 -3.30
N GLY A 73 11.04 -4.64 -2.37
CA GLY A 73 11.25 -4.35 -0.95
C GLY A 73 12.57 -3.62 -0.69
N PHE A 74 13.66 -4.02 -1.36
CA PHE A 74 14.98 -3.40 -1.19
C PHE A 74 15.03 -1.95 -1.72
N ILE A 75 14.49 -1.70 -2.92
CA ILE A 75 14.49 -0.35 -3.51
C ILE A 75 13.63 0.60 -2.68
N PHE A 76 12.47 0.13 -2.21
CA PHE A 76 11.58 0.92 -1.36
C PHE A 76 12.22 1.22 -0.01
N GLN A 77 12.92 0.26 0.59
CA GLN A 77 13.67 0.46 1.83
C GLN A 77 14.75 1.53 1.68
N GLU A 78 15.55 1.48 0.62
CA GLU A 78 16.62 2.45 0.39
C GLU A 78 16.08 3.86 0.09
N ALA A 79 14.93 3.95 -0.59
CA ALA A 79 14.22 5.21 -0.75
C ALA A 79 13.75 5.76 0.60
N MET A 80 13.14 4.93 1.45
CA MET A 80 12.71 5.34 2.78
C MET A 80 13.86 5.79 3.67
N LYS A 81 15.01 5.11 3.64
CA LYS A 81 16.22 5.58 4.33
C LYS A 81 16.65 6.95 3.83
N GLN A 82 16.70 7.17 2.51
CA GLN A 82 17.07 8.47 1.94
C GLN A 82 16.10 9.58 2.36
N ILE A 83 14.79 9.32 2.35
CA ILE A 83 13.76 10.28 2.75
C ILE A 83 13.88 10.62 4.24
N THR A 84 13.97 9.60 5.09
CA THR A 84 13.97 9.77 6.55
C THR A 84 15.29 10.34 7.09
N GLN A 85 16.41 10.16 6.38
CA GLN A 85 17.70 10.80 6.73
C GLN A 85 17.65 12.33 6.72
N LEU A 86 16.73 12.93 5.95
CA LEU A 86 16.53 14.38 5.91
C LEU A 86 15.81 14.94 7.15
N LEU A 87 15.26 14.07 7.99
CA LEU A 87 14.47 14.43 9.17
C LEU A 87 15.33 14.39 10.44
N PRO A 88 14.92 15.14 11.49
CA PRO A 88 15.41 14.96 12.85
C PRO A 88 15.29 13.50 13.32
N GLU A 89 16.16 13.09 14.23
CA GLU A 89 16.32 11.68 14.64
C GLU A 89 15.03 11.03 15.16
N ASP A 90 14.24 11.79 15.94
CA ASP A 90 12.95 11.34 16.48
C ASP A 90 11.93 11.06 15.36
N LEU A 91 11.79 11.99 14.41
CA LEU A 91 10.88 11.84 13.27
C LEU A 91 11.35 10.79 12.27
N ARG A 92 12.66 10.70 12.02
CA ARG A 92 13.27 9.67 11.18
C ARG A 92 12.89 8.28 11.66
N LYS A 93 13.10 8.04 12.95
CA LYS A 93 12.78 6.78 13.59
C LYS A 93 11.29 6.47 13.48
N GLU A 94 10.44 7.43 13.82
CA GLU A 94 8.98 7.24 13.76
C GLU A 94 8.50 6.87 12.35
N LEU A 95 8.89 7.62 11.32
CA LEU A 95 8.43 7.37 9.96
C LEU A 95 8.97 6.05 9.39
N TYR A 96 10.23 5.72 9.66
CA TYR A 96 10.80 4.47 9.21
C TYR A 96 10.13 3.26 9.88
N GLU A 97 9.88 3.32 11.20
CA GLU A 97 9.18 2.25 11.93
C GLU A 97 7.74 2.08 11.46
N LEU A 98 7.03 3.18 11.13
CA LEU A 98 5.68 3.10 10.56
C LEU A 98 5.67 2.44 9.18
N TRP A 99 6.62 2.80 8.33
CA TRP A 99 6.76 2.15 7.02
C TRP A 99 7.08 0.66 7.15
N GLU A 100 8.04 0.31 8.01
CA GLU A 100 8.43 -1.08 8.27
C GLU A 100 7.26 -1.90 8.86
N GLU A 101 6.48 -1.31 9.76
CA GLU A 101 5.27 -1.93 10.30
C GLU A 101 4.26 -2.26 9.19
N TYR A 102 4.08 -1.35 8.23
CA TYR A 102 3.24 -1.59 7.07
C TYR A 102 3.82 -2.69 6.19
N GLU A 103 5.09 -2.62 5.78
CA GLU A 103 5.70 -3.63 4.90
C GLU A 103 5.66 -5.04 5.49
N THR A 104 5.90 -5.15 6.80
CA THR A 104 5.90 -6.44 7.52
C THR A 104 4.50 -6.90 7.91
N GLN A 105 3.47 -6.05 7.79
CA GLN A 105 2.10 -6.32 8.20
C GLN A 105 1.99 -6.83 9.64
N SER A 106 2.88 -6.33 10.51
CA SER A 106 3.12 -6.87 11.85
C SER A 106 2.01 -6.52 12.86
N SER A 107 1.29 -5.42 12.66
CA SER A 107 0.20 -4.97 13.54
C SER A 107 -1.20 -5.19 12.95
N ALA A 108 -2.23 -5.07 13.81
CA ALA A 108 -3.62 -5.10 13.35
C ALA A 108 -3.94 -3.86 12.51
N GLU A 109 -3.37 -2.72 12.86
CA GLU A 109 -3.46 -1.45 12.14
C GLU A 109 -2.85 -1.56 10.74
N ALA A 110 -1.67 -2.15 10.57
CA ALA A 110 -1.04 -2.35 9.27
C ALA A 110 -1.89 -3.23 8.35
N ARG A 111 -2.39 -4.36 8.88
CA ARG A 111 -3.30 -5.25 8.14
C ARG A 111 -4.61 -4.55 7.77
N PHE A 112 -5.12 -3.71 8.64
CA PHE A 112 -6.30 -2.90 8.36
C PHE A 112 -6.04 -1.87 7.26
N VAL A 113 -4.93 -1.12 7.33
CA VAL A 113 -4.56 -0.15 6.29
C VAL A 113 -4.31 -0.84 4.95
N LYS A 114 -3.76 -2.06 4.93
CA LYS A 114 -3.62 -2.83 3.69
C LYS A 114 -4.97 -3.23 3.08
N GLN A 115 -5.99 -3.46 3.90
CA GLN A 115 -7.35 -3.67 3.38
C GLN A 115 -7.97 -2.37 2.85
N LEU A 116 -7.67 -1.22 3.48
CA LEU A 116 -8.09 0.08 2.97
C LEU A 116 -7.44 0.39 1.62
N ASP A 117 -6.16 0.07 1.45
CA ASP A 117 -5.41 0.21 0.20
C ASP A 117 -6.10 -0.54 -0.95
N GLN A 118 -6.37 -1.83 -0.75
CA GLN A 118 -7.07 -2.67 -1.72
C GLN A 118 -8.50 -2.16 -2.00
N CYS A 119 -9.21 -1.70 -0.97
CA CYS A 119 -10.55 -1.15 -1.11
C CYS A 119 -10.55 0.18 -1.89
N GLU A 120 -9.53 1.02 -1.70
CA GLU A 120 -9.38 2.29 -2.40
C GLU A 120 -9.03 2.07 -3.87
N MET A 121 -8.18 1.09 -4.17
CA MET A 121 -7.82 0.68 -5.53
C MET A 121 -9.03 0.25 -6.35
N ILE A 122 -9.88 -0.64 -5.82
CA ILE A 122 -11.09 -1.09 -6.54
C ILE A 122 -12.16 0.00 -6.65
N LEU A 123 -12.27 0.88 -5.64
CA LEU A 123 -13.16 2.04 -5.69
C LEU A 123 -12.74 2.96 -6.84
N GLN A 124 -11.45 3.24 -6.94
CA GLN A 124 -10.87 4.02 -8.03
C GLN A 124 -11.10 3.37 -9.39
N ALA A 125 -10.98 2.03 -9.49
CA ALA A 125 -11.25 1.28 -10.71
C ALA A 125 -12.71 1.45 -11.14
N SER A 126 -13.68 1.31 -10.22
CA SER A 126 -15.11 1.55 -10.50
C SER A 126 -15.36 2.96 -11.03
N GLU A 127 -14.83 3.98 -10.35
CA GLU A 127 -15.03 5.38 -10.74
C GLU A 127 -14.49 5.66 -12.16
N TYR A 128 -13.35 5.05 -12.52
CA TYR A 128 -12.80 5.17 -13.87
C TYR A 128 -13.64 4.47 -14.93
N GLU A 129 -14.20 3.29 -14.64
CA GLU A 129 -15.12 2.60 -15.55
C GLU A 129 -16.38 3.43 -15.83
N ASP A 130 -16.94 4.04 -14.78
CA ASP A 130 -18.12 4.92 -14.88
C ASP A 130 -17.80 6.19 -15.68
N MET A 131 -16.67 6.85 -15.40
CA MET A 131 -16.25 8.06 -16.11
C MET A 131 -15.99 7.80 -17.61
N GLU A 132 -15.42 6.64 -17.94
CA GLU A 132 -15.17 6.24 -19.33
C GLU A 132 -16.36 5.59 -20.02
N ASN A 133 -17.43 5.29 -19.27
CA ASN A 133 -18.59 4.51 -19.72
C ASN A 133 -18.18 3.15 -20.32
N LYS A 134 -17.24 2.48 -19.66
CA LYS A 134 -16.69 1.16 -20.04
C LYS A 134 -16.75 0.19 -18.86
N PRO A 135 -17.95 -0.31 -18.52
CA PRO A 135 -18.11 -1.23 -17.39
C PRO A 135 -17.30 -2.51 -17.60
N GLY A 136 -16.62 -2.97 -16.55
CA GLY A 136 -15.80 -4.20 -16.55
C GLY A 136 -14.45 -4.10 -17.26
N ARG A 137 -14.02 -2.90 -17.70
CA ARG A 137 -12.70 -2.70 -18.33
C ARG A 137 -11.54 -3.00 -17.38
N LEU A 138 -11.73 -2.77 -16.09
CA LEU A 138 -10.73 -2.85 -15.03
C LEU A 138 -11.02 -4.04 -14.10
N GLN A 139 -11.68 -5.08 -14.61
CA GLN A 139 -12.04 -6.29 -13.84
C GLN A 139 -10.82 -6.96 -13.19
N ASP A 140 -9.65 -6.91 -13.84
CA ASP A 140 -8.39 -7.44 -13.29
C ASP A 140 -8.06 -6.89 -11.90
N PHE A 141 -8.42 -5.63 -11.61
CA PHE A 141 -8.22 -5.01 -10.29
C PHE A 141 -9.14 -5.65 -9.24
N TYR A 142 -10.39 -5.93 -9.58
CA TYR A 142 -11.31 -6.63 -8.67
C TYR A 142 -10.84 -8.07 -8.42
N ASP A 143 -10.45 -8.78 -9.48
CA ASP A 143 -9.99 -10.16 -9.40
C ASP A 143 -8.72 -10.28 -8.55
N SER A 144 -7.82 -9.29 -8.61
CA SER A 144 -6.61 -9.22 -7.76
C SER A 144 -6.93 -9.10 -6.26
N THR A 145 -8.14 -8.64 -5.92
CA THR A 145 -8.61 -8.54 -4.53
C THR A 145 -9.48 -9.72 -4.09
N ALA A 146 -9.77 -10.68 -4.99
CA ALA A 146 -10.59 -11.84 -4.68
C ALA A 146 -9.96 -12.68 -3.55
N GLY A 147 -10.76 -12.99 -2.52
CA GLY A 147 -10.31 -13.73 -1.33
C GLY A 147 -9.70 -12.86 -0.21
N THR A 148 -9.56 -11.56 -0.43
CA THR A 148 -9.17 -10.61 0.63
C THR A 148 -10.41 -10.13 1.42
N HIS A 149 -10.19 -9.66 2.65
CA HIS A 149 -11.26 -9.11 3.49
C HIS A 149 -11.77 -7.74 3.01
N ALA A 150 -11.20 -7.18 1.93
CA ALA A 150 -11.55 -5.87 1.37
C ALA A 150 -13.05 -5.76 1.03
N HIS A 151 -13.68 -6.86 0.57
CA HIS A 151 -15.12 -6.90 0.26
C HIS A 151 -16.03 -6.54 1.45
N LYS A 152 -15.59 -6.77 2.70
CA LYS A 152 -16.38 -6.40 3.89
C LYS A 152 -16.38 -4.88 4.12
N LEU A 153 -15.31 -4.18 3.72
CA LEU A 153 -15.17 -2.73 3.84
C LEU A 153 -15.91 -1.99 2.72
N ILE A 154 -16.04 -2.59 1.53
CA ILE A 154 -16.86 -2.05 0.43
C ILE A 154 -18.30 -1.77 0.90
N ASN A 155 -18.89 -2.65 1.72
CA ASN A 155 -20.23 -2.42 2.27
C ASN A 155 -20.30 -1.23 3.24
N ILE A 156 -19.19 -0.89 3.91
CA ILE A 156 -19.08 0.27 4.80
C ILE A 156 -18.87 1.54 3.98
N VAL A 157 -18.10 1.48 2.89
CA VAL A 157 -17.86 2.62 1.98
C VAL A 157 -19.05 2.89 1.06
N GLY A 158 -19.85 1.87 0.72
CA GLY A 158 -21.12 2.02 -0.01
C GLY A 158 -22.14 2.92 0.72
N LEU A 159 -22.03 3.05 2.05
CA LEU A 159 -22.82 4.02 2.83
C LEU A 159 -22.46 5.50 2.53
N VAL A 160 -21.33 5.76 1.87
CA VAL A 160 -20.91 7.11 1.42
C VAL A 160 -21.54 7.47 0.05
N GLY A 161 -22.41 6.62 -0.52
CA GLY A 161 -23.29 6.98 -1.64
C GLY A 161 -22.87 6.44 -3.01
N LEU A 162 -21.95 5.48 -3.07
CA LEU A 162 -21.63 4.77 -4.32
C LEU A 162 -22.34 3.41 -4.31
N ASN A 163 -23.39 3.29 -5.12
CA ASN A 163 -24.00 2.00 -5.45
C ASN A 163 -22.99 1.20 -6.29
N LEU A 164 -22.01 0.57 -5.63
CA LEU A 164 -21.21 -0.49 -6.26
C LEU A 164 -22.17 -1.66 -6.50
N SER A 165 -22.75 -1.71 -7.69
CA SER A 165 -23.39 -2.91 -8.21
C SER A 165 -22.28 -3.91 -8.50
N VAL A 166 -21.79 -4.57 -7.44
CA VAL A 166 -20.95 -5.76 -7.59
C VAL A 166 -21.81 -6.74 -8.37
N GLY A 167 -21.52 -6.90 -9.65
CA GLY A 167 -22.24 -7.79 -10.55
C GLY A 167 -22.10 -9.23 -10.08
N THR A 168 -22.96 -9.64 -9.16
CA THR A 168 -23.22 -11.05 -8.88
C THR A 168 -24.18 -11.56 -9.95
N ASP A 169 -23.74 -11.63 -11.20
CA ASP A 169 -24.48 -12.33 -12.25
C ASP A 169 -23.49 -12.99 -13.21
N GLY A 170 -23.16 -14.24 -12.91
CA GLY A 170 -22.52 -15.20 -13.79
C GLY A 170 -22.84 -16.63 -13.31
N PRO A 171 -23.16 -17.55 -14.23
CA PRO A 171 -24.12 -18.66 -14.04
C PRO A 171 -23.70 -19.78 -13.07
#